data_AF-A0A7Y3JBI4-F1
#
_entry.id   AF-A0A7Y3JBI4-F1
#
_cell.length_a   1.000
_cell.length_b   1.000
_cell.length_c   1.000
_cell.angle_alpha   90.00
_cell.angle_beta   90.00
_cell.angle_gamma   90.00
#
_symmetry.space_group_name_H-M   'P 1'
#
loop_
_entity.id
_entity.type
_entity.pdbx_description
1 polymer ?
#
loop_
_entity_poly.entity_id
_entity_poly.type
_entity_poly.pdbx_seq_one_letter_code
_entity_poly.pdbx_strand_id
1 'polypeptide(L)'
;MTLINRLRHDLDGTPEAADSRPAESDLPSPIAAGRSESSDGGMNFYSAIQSHQAWKARLGAYARGDSHEELDVATICRDDRCALGIWLHHDAHVPLAQFGLFNRLLDEHAEFHRRAGEVLRLIQSGEGESARLELAKGQYARMSHKVIATLSELHLAVTLPTGPTH
;
A
#
# COMPACT_ATOMS: atom_id res chain seq x y z
N MET A 1 54.40 56.84 -22.87
CA MET A 1 53.65 57.91 -23.57
C MET A 1 52.73 57.25 -24.58
N THR A 2 51.40 57.34 -24.36
CA THR A 2 50.36 57.47 -25.42
C THR A 2 50.11 56.21 -26.28
N LEU A 3 48.91 55.63 -26.48
CA LEU A 3 47.53 56.11 -26.48
C LEU A 3 46.55 54.91 -26.25
N ILE A 4 45.38 55.24 -25.71
CA ILE A 4 44.14 54.45 -25.60
C ILE A 4 43.43 54.38 -26.98
N ASN A 5 42.77 53.27 -27.36
CA ASN A 5 41.30 53.21 -27.64
C ASN A 5 40.79 51.85 -28.19
N ARG A 6 40.08 51.13 -27.31
CA ARG A 6 38.83 50.35 -27.42
C ARG A 6 38.18 50.11 -28.82
N LEU A 7 37.92 48.84 -29.14
CA LEU A 7 36.63 48.30 -29.65
C LEU A 7 36.64 46.75 -29.49
N ARG A 8 36.00 46.18 -28.45
CA ARG A 8 34.77 45.36 -28.51
C ARG A 8 34.55 44.55 -29.79
N HIS A 9 34.72 43.24 -29.69
CA HIS A 9 33.58 42.32 -29.80
C HIS A 9 33.82 41.07 -28.94
N ASP A 10 32.85 40.81 -28.08
CA ASP A 10 32.77 39.78 -27.05
C ASP A 10 32.67 38.37 -27.69
N LEU A 11 33.46 37.37 -27.27
CA LEU A 11 33.26 36.35 -26.22
C LEU A 11 32.90 34.96 -26.79
N ASP A 12 33.33 33.95 -26.01
CA ASP A 12 33.15 32.50 -26.08
C ASP A 12 34.11 31.70 -27.00
N GLY A 13 34.94 30.78 -26.51
CA GLY A 13 34.88 30.02 -25.26
C GLY A 13 34.44 28.59 -25.50
N THR A 14 35.25 27.81 -26.22
CA THR A 14 35.25 26.33 -26.13
C THR A 14 35.91 25.90 -24.80
N PRO A 15 35.76 24.67 -24.25
CA PRO A 15 35.06 23.47 -24.77
C PRO A 15 34.28 22.66 -23.69
N GLU A 16 33.73 21.50 -24.12
CA GLU A 16 33.68 20.24 -23.33
C GLU A 16 32.57 20.03 -22.28
N ALA A 17 31.63 19.12 -22.57
CA ALA A 17 31.24 18.03 -21.66
C ALA A 17 30.21 17.11 -22.35
N ALA A 18 30.42 15.81 -22.19
CA ALA A 18 29.57 14.74 -22.68
C ALA A 18 28.16 14.79 -22.08
N ASP A 19 27.13 14.69 -22.92
CA ASP A 19 25.77 14.35 -22.49
C ASP A 19 25.26 13.17 -23.34
N SER A 20 25.50 11.97 -22.83
CA SER A 20 24.89 10.74 -23.32
C SER A 20 23.62 10.50 -22.51
N ARG A 21 22.48 10.97 -23.01
CA ARG A 21 21.16 10.50 -22.59
C ARG A 21 20.59 9.58 -23.67
N PRO A 22 20.46 8.26 -23.45
CA PRO A 22 19.46 7.50 -24.15
C PRO A 22 18.13 7.58 -23.39
N ALA A 23 17.12 8.00 -24.15
CA ALA A 23 15.74 7.56 -24.15
C ALA A 23 15.13 7.06 -22.82
N GLU A 24 14.14 7.83 -22.41
CA GLU A 24 13.13 7.54 -21.41
C GLU A 24 12.62 6.09 -21.58
N SER A 25 12.88 5.27 -20.57
CA SER A 25 12.30 3.94 -20.47
C SER A 25 10.84 4.11 -20.03
N ASP A 26 9.93 3.93 -20.98
CA ASP A 26 8.51 3.67 -20.74
C ASP A 26 8.39 2.46 -19.78
N LEU A 27 8.30 2.73 -18.49
CA LEU A 27 7.85 1.78 -17.49
C LEU A 27 6.34 1.99 -17.30
N PRO A 28 5.51 0.93 -17.47
CA PRO A 28 4.08 1.07 -17.32
C PRO A 28 3.72 1.46 -15.89
N SER A 29 2.97 2.56 -15.75
CA SER A 29 2.22 2.86 -14.52
C SER A 29 1.31 1.66 -14.18
N PRO A 30 1.22 1.19 -12.94
CA PRO A 30 0.21 0.21 -12.57
C PRO A 30 -1.12 0.94 -12.35
N ILE A 31 -1.64 1.55 -13.42
CA ILE A 31 -3.06 1.85 -13.53
C ILE A 31 -3.56 1.17 -14.81
N ALA A 32 -4.41 0.17 -14.58
CA ALA A 32 -5.27 -0.57 -15.51
C ALA A 32 -4.64 -1.72 -16.34
N ALA A 33 -4.81 -2.95 -15.83
CA ALA A 33 -5.30 -4.11 -16.59
C ALA A 33 -5.68 -5.24 -15.59
N GLY A 34 -6.90 -5.75 -15.49
CA GLY A 34 -8.08 -5.56 -16.32
C GLY A 34 -9.38 -5.67 -15.52
N ARG A 35 -10.41 -5.01 -16.04
CA ARG A 35 -11.80 -5.21 -15.63
C ARG A 35 -12.18 -6.65 -15.94
N SER A 36 -12.43 -7.44 -14.91
CA SER A 36 -13.44 -8.49 -14.99
C SER A 36 -14.76 -7.86 -14.57
N GLU A 37 -15.60 -7.60 -15.57
CA GLU A 37 -17.00 -7.25 -15.37
C GLU A 37 -17.72 -8.49 -14.81
N SER A 38 -17.87 -8.52 -13.49
CA SER A 38 -18.99 -9.18 -12.84
C SER A 38 -19.71 -8.10 -12.04
N SER A 39 -20.85 -7.63 -12.57
CA SER A 39 -21.79 -6.73 -11.89
C SER A 39 -22.51 -7.46 -10.75
N ASP A 40 -21.74 -7.88 -9.76
CA ASP A 40 -22.22 -8.02 -8.41
C ASP A 40 -21.37 -7.10 -7.57
N GLY A 41 -21.97 -6.22 -6.76
CA GLY A 41 -21.25 -5.28 -5.89
C GLY A 41 -20.40 -5.95 -4.79
N GLY A 42 -20.12 -7.24 -4.93
CA GLY A 42 -19.24 -8.02 -4.08
C GLY A 42 -17.80 -7.82 -4.51
N MET A 43 -17.00 -7.23 -3.61
CA MET A 43 -15.55 -7.37 -3.64
C MET A 43 -15.16 -8.81 -3.97
N ASN A 44 -14.18 -8.97 -4.86
CA ASN A 44 -13.48 -10.24 -5.00
C ASN A 44 -12.69 -10.49 -3.71
N PHE A 45 -13.23 -11.29 -2.79
CA PHE A 45 -12.60 -11.66 -1.52
C PHE A 45 -11.13 -12.08 -1.69
N TYR A 46 -10.79 -12.76 -2.79
CA TYR A 46 -9.41 -13.14 -3.10
C TYR A 46 -8.50 -11.93 -3.34
N SER A 47 -8.99 -10.84 -3.94
CA SER A 47 -8.18 -9.64 -4.17
C SER A 47 -7.86 -8.90 -2.87
N ALA A 48 -8.75 -8.94 -1.88
CA ALA A 48 -8.48 -8.37 -0.55
C ALA A 48 -7.38 -9.15 0.19
N ILE A 49 -7.45 -10.48 0.20
CA ILE A 49 -6.40 -11.32 0.79
C ILE A 49 -5.06 -11.09 0.08
N GLN A 50 -5.06 -11.05 -1.26
CA GLN A 50 -3.83 -10.81 -2.03
C GLN A 50 -3.22 -9.45 -1.72
N SER A 51 -4.04 -8.40 -1.65
CA SER A 51 -3.58 -7.05 -1.30
C SER A 51 -2.93 -7.03 0.10
N HIS A 52 -3.51 -7.77 1.04
CA HIS A 52 -3.00 -7.90 2.40
C HIS A 52 -1.66 -8.65 2.46
N GLN A 53 -1.55 -9.75 1.72
CA GLN A 53 -0.31 -10.53 1.60
C GLN A 53 0.80 -9.72 0.92
N ALA A 54 0.47 -8.97 -0.13
CA ALA A 54 1.40 -8.07 -0.81
C ALA A 54 1.94 -7.00 0.14
N TRP A 55 1.08 -6.46 1.01
CA TRP A 55 1.51 -5.47 2.01
C TRP A 55 2.53 -6.03 3.00
N LYS A 56 2.29 -7.24 3.52
CA LYS A 56 3.25 -7.93 4.39
C LYS A 56 4.59 -8.17 3.69
N ALA A 57 4.56 -8.59 2.42
CA ALA A 57 5.76 -8.81 1.64
C ALA A 57 6.55 -7.51 1.43
N ARG A 58 5.85 -6.41 1.12
CA ARG A 58 6.42 -5.06 0.95
C ARG A 58 7.11 -4.57 2.22
N LEU A 59 6.43 -4.62 3.37
CA LEU A 59 7.04 -4.27 4.67
C LEU A 59 8.24 -5.17 5.01
N GLY A 60 8.16 -6.46 4.67
CA GLY A 60 9.26 -7.40 4.85
C GLY A 60 10.49 -7.07 3.99
N ALA A 61 10.29 -6.63 2.74
CA ALA A 61 11.38 -6.17 1.88
C ALA A 61 12.01 -4.88 2.42
N TYR A 62 11.19 -3.92 2.85
CA TYR A 62 11.65 -2.68 3.46
C TYR A 62 12.47 -2.95 4.75
N ALA A 63 12.00 -3.86 5.61
CA ALA A 63 12.71 -4.25 6.83
C ALA A 63 14.06 -4.97 6.58
N ARG A 64 14.27 -5.53 5.39
CA ARG A 64 15.55 -6.14 4.98
C ARG A 64 16.50 -5.16 4.30
N GLY A 65 16.03 -3.96 3.96
CA GLY A 65 16.76 -3.02 3.11
C GLY A 65 16.73 -3.36 1.63
N ASP A 66 15.84 -4.27 1.20
CA ASP A 66 15.69 -4.67 -0.21
C ASP A 66 14.84 -3.67 -1.02
N SER A 67 14.27 -2.65 -0.35
CA SER A 67 13.42 -1.62 -0.95
C SER A 67 13.87 -0.23 -0.49
N HIS A 68 13.94 0.69 -1.45
CA HIS A 68 14.27 2.10 -1.25
C HIS A 68 13.06 3.02 -1.42
N GLU A 69 11.85 2.47 -1.36
CA GLU A 69 10.62 3.25 -1.49
C GLU A 69 10.45 4.23 -0.32
N GLU A 70 10.02 5.45 -0.60
CA GLU A 70 9.66 6.39 0.46
C GLU A 70 8.25 6.08 0.96
N LEU A 71 8.19 5.33 2.05
CA LEU A 71 6.94 5.03 2.74
C LEU A 71 6.66 6.07 3.84
N ASP A 72 5.48 6.67 3.78
CA ASP A 72 4.99 7.57 4.81
C ASP A 72 4.11 6.83 5.83
N VAL A 73 4.48 6.92 7.10
CA VAL A 73 3.77 6.32 8.23
C VAL A 73 2.33 6.81 8.32
N ALA A 74 2.08 8.10 8.08
CA ALA A 74 0.72 8.64 8.17
C ALA A 74 -0.18 8.01 7.11
N THR A 75 0.35 7.80 5.90
CA THR A 75 -0.33 7.10 4.81
C THR A 75 -0.54 5.62 5.13
N ILE A 76 0.44 4.91 5.68
CA ILE A 76 0.29 3.48 6.04
C ILE A 76 -0.77 3.27 7.13
N CYS A 77 -0.86 4.18 8.11
CA CYS A 77 -1.84 4.09 9.19
C CYS A 77 -3.29 4.26 8.71
N ARG A 78 -3.51 4.74 7.49
CA ARG A 78 -4.84 4.92 6.93
C ARG A 78 -5.42 3.60 6.46
N ASP A 79 -6.49 3.21 7.11
CA ASP A 79 -7.24 1.99 6.82
C ASP A 79 -8.31 2.19 5.74
N ASP A 80 -8.45 3.40 5.18
CA ASP A 80 -9.41 3.73 4.12
C ASP A 80 -8.78 3.78 2.72
N ARG A 81 -7.48 3.47 2.58
CA ARG A 81 -6.73 3.63 1.32
C ARG A 81 -6.37 2.34 0.61
N CYS A 82 -6.31 1.22 1.31
CA CYS A 82 -6.06 -0.07 0.66
C CYS A 82 -7.35 -0.59 0.01
N ALA A 83 -7.24 -1.56 -0.90
CA ALA A 83 -8.41 -2.10 -1.62
C ALA A 83 -9.49 -2.65 -0.67
N LEU A 84 -9.08 -3.30 0.44
CA LEU A 84 -10.01 -3.76 1.47
C LEU A 84 -10.65 -2.59 2.21
N GLY A 85 -9.86 -1.60 2.59
CA GLY A 85 -10.31 -0.37 3.25
C GLY A 85 -11.34 0.40 2.45
N ILE A 86 -11.07 0.64 1.16
CA ILE A 86 -11.99 1.33 0.25
C ILE A 86 -13.35 0.63 0.24
N TRP A 87 -13.35 -0.69 0.10
CA TRP A 87 -14.60 -1.45 0.13
C TRP A 87 -15.28 -1.36 1.49
N LEU A 88 -14.56 -1.58 2.60
CA LEU A 88 -15.12 -1.50 3.94
C LEU A 88 -15.77 -0.14 4.22
N HIS A 89 -15.16 0.96 3.79
CA HIS A 89 -15.62 2.30 4.09
C HIS A 89 -16.65 2.85 3.09
N HIS A 90 -16.69 2.33 1.85
CA HIS A 90 -17.46 2.97 0.77
C HIS A 90 -18.41 2.05 0.02
N ASP A 91 -18.05 0.77 -0.19
CA ASP A 91 -18.76 -0.11 -1.12
C ASP A 91 -19.44 -1.30 -0.42
N ALA A 92 -19.12 -1.57 0.84
CA ALA A 92 -19.59 -2.75 1.55
C ALA A 92 -21.10 -2.65 1.83
N HIS A 93 -21.84 -3.59 1.26
CA HIS A 93 -23.26 -3.81 1.54
C HIS A 93 -23.43 -5.16 2.23
N VAL A 94 -23.63 -5.14 3.55
CA VAL A 94 -23.82 -6.34 4.37
C VAL A 94 -25.25 -6.44 4.91
N PRO A 95 -25.85 -7.64 5.02
CA PRO A 95 -27.15 -7.81 5.65
C PRO A 95 -27.12 -7.34 7.11
N LEU A 96 -28.24 -6.80 7.63
CA LEU A 96 -28.33 -6.31 9.02
C LEU A 96 -27.87 -7.34 10.05
N ALA A 97 -28.19 -8.62 9.82
CA ALA A 97 -27.78 -9.73 10.68
C ALA A 97 -26.25 -9.88 10.81
N GLN A 98 -25.48 -9.40 9.84
CA GLN A 98 -24.01 -9.50 9.80
C GLN A 98 -23.29 -8.20 10.18
N PHE A 99 -24.02 -7.13 10.57
CA PHE A 99 -23.39 -5.85 10.93
C PHE A 99 -22.40 -5.95 12.09
N GLY A 100 -22.65 -6.83 13.07
CA GLY A 100 -21.71 -7.05 14.17
C GLY A 100 -20.37 -7.60 13.68
N LEU A 101 -20.41 -8.56 12.76
CA LEU A 101 -19.22 -9.16 12.17
C LEU A 101 -18.48 -8.18 11.25
N PHE A 102 -19.24 -7.38 10.49
CA PHE A 102 -18.70 -6.31 9.66
C PHE A 102 -17.99 -5.22 10.48
N ASN A 103 -18.60 -4.72 11.55
CA ASN A 103 -17.98 -3.71 12.42
C ASN A 103 -16.71 -4.26 13.08
N ARG A 104 -16.71 -5.53 13.50
CA ARG A 104 -15.52 -6.19 14.01
C ARG A 104 -14.40 -6.23 12.97
N LEU A 105 -14.72 -6.54 11.71
CA LEU A 105 -13.74 -6.52 10.62
C LEU A 105 -13.17 -5.11 10.40
N LEU A 106 -14.03 -4.08 10.45
CA LEU A 106 -13.62 -2.68 10.32
C LEU A 106 -12.62 -2.29 11.41
N ASP A 107 -12.91 -2.62 12.68
CA ASP A 107 -12.03 -2.33 13.81
C ASP A 107 -10.69 -3.10 13.72
N GLU A 108 -10.75 -4.39 13.37
CA GLU A 108 -9.55 -5.22 13.20
C GLU A 108 -8.68 -4.71 12.05
N HIS A 109 -9.29 -4.18 10.99
CA HIS A 109 -8.60 -3.58 9.84
C HIS A 109 -7.90 -2.27 10.20
N ALA A 110 -8.58 -1.38 10.92
CA ALA A 110 -7.98 -0.14 11.42
C ALA A 110 -6.77 -0.42 12.34
N GLU A 111 -6.92 -1.35 13.29
CA GLU A 111 -5.83 -1.74 14.17
C GLU A 111 -4.67 -2.41 13.40
N PHE A 112 -4.95 -3.21 12.36
CA PHE A 112 -3.92 -3.75 11.48
C PHE A 112 -3.07 -2.63 10.84
N HIS A 113 -3.71 -1.61 10.25
CA HIS A 113 -3.00 -0.49 9.64
C HIS A 113 -2.19 0.32 10.66
N ARG A 114 -2.71 0.50 11.87
CA ARG A 114 -1.98 1.12 12.97
C ARG A 114 -0.70 0.34 13.33
N ARG A 115 -0.78 -1.00 13.38
CA ARG A 115 0.39 -1.89 13.60
C ARG A 115 1.36 -1.86 12.42
N ALA A 116 0.87 -1.78 11.19
CA ALA A 116 1.72 -1.61 10.00
C ALA A 116 2.55 -0.32 10.09
N GLY A 117 1.93 0.78 10.55
CA GLY A 117 2.64 2.03 10.82
C GLY A 117 3.66 1.94 11.95
N GLU A 118 3.39 1.16 13.01
CA GLU A 118 4.37 0.87 14.05
C GLU A 118 5.59 0.09 13.51
N VAL A 119 5.35 -0.92 12.68
CA VAL A 119 6.41 -1.68 12.00
C VAL A 119 7.26 -0.74 11.15
N LEU A 120 6.65 0.14 10.36
CA LEU A 120 7.41 1.10 9.56
C LEU A 120 8.24 2.05 10.43
N ARG A 121 7.69 2.53 11.55
CA ARG A 121 8.44 3.38 12.49
C ARG A 121 9.67 2.65 13.05
N LEU A 122 9.55 1.37 13.40
CA LEU A 122 10.70 0.56 13.82
C LEU A 122 11.75 0.44 12.71
N ILE A 123 11.34 0.26 11.46
CA ILE A 123 12.29 0.21 10.33
C ILE A 123 13.02 1.55 10.18
N GLN A 124 12.26 2.66 10.22
CA GLN A 124 12.80 4.02 10.09
C GLN A 124 13.68 4.44 11.28
N SER A 125 13.50 3.86 12.47
CA SER A 125 14.38 4.07 13.63
C SER A 125 15.64 3.20 13.62
N GLY A 126 15.84 2.37 12.59
CA GLY A 126 16.97 1.44 12.50
C GLY A 126 16.77 0.12 13.26
N GLU A 127 15.57 -0.12 13.80
CA GLU A 127 15.20 -1.33 14.56
C GLU A 127 14.62 -2.41 13.64
N GLY A 128 15.32 -2.72 12.54
CA GLY A 128 14.85 -3.68 11.53
C GLY A 128 14.55 -5.08 12.09
N GLU A 129 15.30 -5.54 13.10
CA GLU A 129 15.04 -6.85 13.72
C GLU A 129 13.75 -6.85 14.54
N SER A 130 13.48 -5.80 15.31
CA SER A 130 12.20 -5.62 16.02
C SER A 130 11.02 -5.58 15.03
N ALA A 131 11.19 -4.88 13.89
CA ALA A 131 10.19 -4.84 12.83
C ALA A 131 9.94 -6.25 12.23
N ARG A 132 10.99 -7.03 11.98
CA ARG A 132 10.88 -8.41 11.50
C ARG A 132 10.16 -9.31 12.52
N LEU A 133 10.41 -9.11 13.81
CA LEU A 133 9.72 -9.83 14.88
C LEU A 133 8.21 -9.53 14.87
N GLU A 134 7.85 -8.26 14.72
CA GLU A 134 6.45 -7.83 14.61
C GLU A 134 5.75 -8.45 13.39
N LEU A 135 6.42 -8.44 12.24
CA LEU A 135 5.93 -9.06 10.99
C LEU A 135 5.76 -10.58 11.09
N ALA A 136 6.63 -11.26 11.83
CA ALA A 136 6.63 -12.71 11.96
C ALA A 136 5.62 -13.21 13.00
N LYS A 137 5.60 -12.62 14.20
CA LYS A 137 4.85 -13.14 15.36
C LYS A 137 4.34 -12.08 16.34
N GLY A 138 4.52 -10.79 16.05
CA GLY A 138 4.06 -9.73 16.94
C GLY A 138 2.58 -9.36 16.76
N GLN A 139 2.24 -8.16 17.19
CA GLN A 139 0.88 -7.62 17.10
C GLN A 139 0.46 -7.45 15.64
N TYR A 140 1.37 -7.01 14.77
CA TYR A 140 1.08 -6.94 13.33
C TYR A 140 0.62 -8.30 12.78
N ALA A 141 1.39 -9.37 13.04
CA ALA A 141 1.06 -10.70 12.54
C ALA A 141 -0.29 -11.21 13.06
N ARG A 142 -0.58 -10.98 14.36
CA ARG A 142 -1.86 -11.36 14.97
C ARG A 142 -3.04 -10.63 14.32
N MET A 143 -2.93 -9.31 14.16
CA MET A 143 -4.01 -8.51 13.55
C MET A 143 -4.21 -8.86 12.09
N SER A 144 -3.12 -9.09 11.35
CA SER A 144 -3.18 -9.59 9.98
C SER A 144 -3.97 -10.89 9.86
N HIS A 145 -3.79 -11.83 10.78
CA HIS A 145 -4.55 -13.09 10.77
C HIS A 145 -6.02 -12.88 11.14
N LYS A 146 -6.31 -12.00 12.10
CA LYS A 146 -7.69 -11.67 12.49
C LYS A 146 -8.49 -11.09 11.32
N VAL A 147 -7.93 -10.11 10.60
CA VAL A 147 -8.57 -9.53 9.41
C VAL A 147 -8.93 -10.60 8.39
N ILE A 148 -7.99 -11.50 8.06
CA ILE A 148 -8.25 -12.59 7.10
C ILE A 148 -9.33 -13.54 7.61
N ALA A 149 -9.27 -13.93 8.89
CA ALA A 149 -10.24 -14.84 9.50
C ALA A 149 -11.65 -14.24 9.51
N THR A 150 -11.80 -13.01 10.01
CA THR A 150 -13.09 -12.32 10.12
C THR A 150 -13.66 -11.99 8.74
N LEU A 151 -12.81 -11.61 7.77
CA LEU A 151 -13.23 -11.41 6.37
C LEU A 151 -13.75 -12.73 5.77
N SER A 152 -13.08 -13.86 6.05
CA SER A 152 -13.50 -15.19 5.58
C SER A 152 -14.86 -15.58 6.17
N GLU A 153 -15.03 -15.33 7.47
CA GLU A 153 -16.28 -15.56 8.19
C GLU A 153 -17.43 -14.73 7.59
N LEU A 154 -17.18 -13.43 7.35
CA LEU A 154 -18.17 -12.55 6.74
C LEU A 154 -18.55 -13.02 5.33
N HIS A 155 -17.56 -13.40 4.51
CA HIS A 155 -17.80 -13.91 3.16
C HIS A 155 -18.68 -15.16 3.17
N LEU A 156 -18.41 -16.12 4.06
CA LEU A 156 -19.25 -17.31 4.21
C LEU A 156 -20.67 -16.96 4.67
N ALA A 157 -20.80 -16.05 5.64
CA ALA A 157 -22.08 -15.65 6.20
C ALA A 157 -22.98 -14.90 5.19
N VAL A 158 -22.40 -14.18 4.23
CA VAL A 158 -23.17 -13.48 3.17
C VAL A 158 -23.43 -14.35 1.94
N THR A 159 -22.59 -15.36 1.67
CA THR A 159 -22.68 -16.18 0.46
C THR A 159 -23.51 -17.44 0.68
N LEU A 160 -23.55 -17.97 1.91
CA LEU A 160 -24.35 -19.15 2.23
C LEU A 160 -25.77 -18.72 2.63
N PRO A 161 -26.82 -19.24 1.97
CA PRO A 161 -28.19 -19.00 2.40
C PRO A 161 -28.38 -19.61 3.79
N THR A 162 -28.68 -18.77 4.78
CA THR A 162 -29.21 -19.24 6.06
C THR A 162 -30.53 -19.97 5.77
N GLY A 163 -30.56 -21.28 6.02
CA GLY A 163 -31.68 -22.18 5.73
C GLY A 163 -33.02 -21.75 6.35
N PRO A 164 -34.12 -22.40 5.95
CA PRO A 164 -35.45 -21.81 5.99
C PRO A 164 -35.91 -21.43 7.39
N THR A 165 -36.39 -20.19 7.52
CA THR A 165 -37.39 -19.80 8.52
C THR A 165 -38.60 -20.71 8.36
N HIS A 166 -38.85 -21.55 9.36
CA HIS A 166 -40.02 -22.40 9.44
C HIS A 166 -40.81 -22.09 10.71
#